data_AF-A0A6L4ZMG8-F1
#
_entry.id   AF-A0A6L4ZMG8-F1
#
_cell.length_a   1.000
_cell.length_b   1.000
_cell.length_c   1.000
_cell.angle_alpha   90.00
_cell.angle_beta   90.00
_cell.angle_gamma   90.00
#
_symmetry.space_group_name_H-M   'P 1'
#
loop_
_entity.id
_entity.type
_entity.pdbx_description
1 polymer ?
#
loop_
_entity_poly.entity_id
_entity_poly.type
_entity_poly.pdbx_seq_one_letter_code
_entity_poly.pdbx_strand_id
1 'polypeptide(L)'
;MVVNHNEFLTYPNKFDQIMFGSVEQAWNMGAVAVGATIYFGSPESSRQIIEVSQAFQRAHELGLATILWCYLRNNAFKTSSLDYHVAADLTGQANHLGVTIEADIIKQKLPENNGGYNVLSSKESPYGKTNKKIYSELSSDHPIDLTRYQVANCYMGRQGLINSGGASGDNDFAEAVRTAVINKRAGGMGLISGRKAFQRPMDQGIKLLNTIQDVYLCKDVTVA
;
A
#
# COMPACT_ATOMS: atom_id res chain seq x y z
N MET A 1 -5.97 1.32 -15.57
CA MET A 1 -7.17 2.10 -15.20
C MET A 1 -7.57 1.75 -13.77
N VAL A 2 -7.85 2.72 -12.89
CA VAL A 2 -8.40 2.41 -11.56
C VAL A 2 -9.90 2.19 -11.68
N VAL A 3 -10.40 1.02 -11.29
CA VAL A 3 -11.80 0.59 -11.57
C VAL A 3 -12.78 0.93 -10.46
N ASN A 4 -12.32 1.21 -9.24
CA ASN A 4 -13.17 1.57 -8.11
C ASN A 4 -12.73 2.87 -7.44
N HIS A 5 -13.72 3.58 -6.88
CA HIS A 5 -13.51 4.84 -6.21
C HIS A 5 -14.38 4.93 -4.95
N ASN A 6 -13.90 5.72 -4.00
CA ASN A 6 -14.72 6.20 -2.91
C ASN A 6 -15.29 7.56 -3.30
N GLU A 7 -16.58 7.73 -3.12
CA GLU A 7 -17.31 8.92 -3.57
C GLU A 7 -17.03 10.16 -2.70
N PHE A 8 -16.69 10.01 -1.42
CA PHE A 8 -16.43 11.10 -0.48
C PHE A 8 -17.49 12.23 -0.50
N LEU A 9 -18.74 11.91 -0.82
CA LEU A 9 -19.87 12.86 -0.83
C LEU A 9 -20.97 12.48 0.18
N THR A 10 -20.81 11.37 0.89
CA THR A 10 -21.66 10.99 2.02
C THR A 10 -21.16 11.61 3.33
N TYR A 11 -22.08 12.13 4.15
CA TYR A 11 -21.79 12.63 5.49
C TYR A 11 -22.44 11.75 6.60
N PRO A 12 -21.67 11.28 7.61
CA PRO A 12 -20.22 11.37 7.70
C PRO A 12 -19.53 10.53 6.61
N ASN A 13 -18.27 10.84 6.32
CA ASN A 13 -17.46 10.10 5.34
C ASN A 13 -17.55 8.59 5.57
N LYS A 14 -17.84 7.85 4.50
CA LYS A 14 -17.80 6.39 4.50
C LYS A 14 -16.51 5.92 3.85
N PHE A 15 -15.92 4.84 4.35
CA PHE A 15 -14.77 4.18 3.71
C PHE A 15 -15.25 3.05 2.81
N ASP A 16 -16.03 3.41 1.80
CA ASP A 16 -16.58 2.46 0.85
C ASP A 16 -15.98 2.64 -0.55
N GLN A 17 -15.44 1.57 -1.14
CA GLN A 17 -14.93 1.56 -2.52
C GLN A 17 -15.97 0.87 -3.40
N ILE A 18 -16.40 1.58 -4.45
CA ILE A 18 -17.48 1.14 -5.33
C ILE A 18 -16.91 1.02 -6.74
N MET A 19 -17.28 -0.03 -7.47
CA MET A 19 -16.88 -0.21 -8.87
C MET A 19 -17.53 0.86 -9.74
N PHE A 20 -16.70 1.72 -10.35
CA PHE A 20 -17.13 2.81 -11.24
C PHE A 20 -16.90 2.45 -12.71
N GLY A 21 -15.99 1.53 -12.98
CA GLY A 21 -15.72 1.01 -14.32
C GLY A 21 -15.53 -0.50 -14.31
N SER A 22 -15.50 -1.09 -15.50
CA SER A 22 -15.27 -2.52 -15.69
C SER A 22 -13.85 -2.82 -16.21
N VAL A 23 -13.45 -4.08 -16.10
CA VAL A 23 -12.16 -4.55 -16.64
C VAL A 23 -12.16 -4.45 -18.17
N GLU A 24 -13.27 -4.78 -18.82
CA GLU A 24 -13.44 -4.69 -20.28
C GLU A 24 -13.28 -3.25 -20.76
N GLN A 25 -13.77 -2.26 -20.01
CA GLN A 25 -13.54 -0.86 -20.36
C GLN A 25 -12.05 -0.52 -20.31
N ALA A 26 -11.32 -0.96 -19.28
CA ALA A 26 -9.87 -0.78 -19.22
C ALA A 26 -9.16 -1.42 -20.41
N TRP A 27 -9.56 -2.65 -20.76
CA TRP A 27 -9.01 -3.40 -21.87
C TRP A 27 -9.29 -2.71 -23.22
N ASN A 28 -10.54 -2.31 -23.48
CA ASN A 28 -10.95 -1.61 -24.70
C ASN A 28 -10.23 -0.26 -24.88
N MET A 29 -9.84 0.40 -23.78
CA MET A 29 -9.05 1.64 -23.81
C MET A 29 -7.54 1.39 -24.07
N GLY A 30 -7.10 0.14 -24.14
CA GLY A 30 -5.69 -0.22 -24.29
C GLY A 30 -4.87 -0.05 -23.00
N ALA A 31 -5.50 -0.11 -21.83
CA ALA A 31 -4.77 -0.10 -20.57
C ALA A 31 -3.89 -1.37 -20.47
N VAL A 32 -2.70 -1.24 -19.88
CA VAL A 32 -1.80 -2.38 -19.61
C VAL A 32 -2.07 -3.05 -18.26
N ALA A 33 -2.85 -2.37 -17.41
CA ALA A 33 -3.16 -2.82 -16.06
C ALA A 33 -4.48 -2.25 -15.55
N VAL A 34 -5.12 -2.98 -14.63
CA VAL A 34 -6.20 -2.45 -13.78
C VAL A 34 -5.69 -2.19 -12.37
N GLY A 35 -6.23 -1.14 -11.76
CA GLY A 35 -5.95 -0.77 -10.38
C GLY A 35 -7.23 -0.82 -9.56
N ALA A 36 -7.15 -1.25 -8.31
CA ALA A 36 -8.26 -1.16 -7.37
C ALA A 36 -7.77 -0.76 -5.98
N THR A 37 -8.67 -0.21 -5.16
CA THR A 37 -8.43 0.05 -3.75
C THR A 37 -9.34 -0.80 -2.90
N ILE A 38 -8.80 -1.36 -1.81
CA ILE A 38 -9.60 -1.94 -0.74
C ILE A 38 -9.30 -1.18 0.55
N TYR A 39 -10.35 -0.86 1.29
CA TYR A 39 -10.27 -0.30 2.64
C TYR A 39 -10.41 -1.41 3.68
N PHE A 40 -9.34 -2.17 3.89
CA PHE A 40 -9.28 -3.25 4.86
C PHE A 40 -9.61 -2.78 6.29
N GLY A 41 -10.52 -3.47 6.96
CA GLY A 41 -11.00 -3.12 8.30
C GLY A 41 -12.18 -2.16 8.35
N SER A 42 -12.63 -1.65 7.19
CA SER A 42 -13.87 -0.88 7.08
C SER A 42 -15.10 -1.83 7.09
N PRO A 43 -16.30 -1.33 7.45
CA PRO A 43 -17.52 -2.15 7.46
C PRO A 43 -17.78 -2.87 6.12
N GLU A 44 -17.50 -2.20 5.00
CA GLU A 44 -17.76 -2.69 3.65
C GLU A 44 -16.60 -3.50 3.05
N SER A 45 -15.52 -3.73 3.81
CA SER A 45 -14.30 -4.35 3.28
C SER A 45 -14.52 -5.74 2.70
N SER A 46 -15.39 -6.57 3.29
CA SER A 46 -15.71 -7.91 2.77
C SER A 46 -16.26 -7.87 1.35
N ARG A 47 -17.16 -6.93 1.05
CA ARG A 47 -17.73 -6.73 -0.30
C ARG A 47 -16.64 -6.29 -1.28
N GLN A 48 -15.83 -5.30 -0.87
CA GLN A 48 -14.72 -4.79 -1.69
C GLN A 48 -13.70 -5.89 -2.04
N ILE A 49 -13.39 -6.79 -1.09
CA ILE A 49 -12.49 -7.93 -1.33
C ILE A 49 -13.05 -8.85 -2.41
N ILE A 50 -14.34 -9.18 -2.35
CA ILE A 50 -14.99 -10.09 -3.32
C ILE A 50 -15.01 -9.45 -4.71
N GLU A 51 -15.44 -8.19 -4.81
CA GLU A 51 -15.54 -7.47 -6.09
C GLU A 51 -14.18 -7.29 -6.76
N VAL A 52 -13.16 -6.94 -5.97
CA VAL A 52 -11.79 -6.78 -6.50
C VAL A 52 -11.20 -8.12 -6.90
N SER A 53 -11.43 -9.19 -6.14
CA SER A 53 -10.99 -10.54 -6.50
C SER A 53 -11.58 -10.97 -7.86
N GLN A 54 -12.88 -10.77 -8.07
CA GLN A 54 -13.53 -11.07 -9.35
C GLN A 54 -12.98 -10.20 -10.50
N ALA A 55 -12.74 -8.91 -10.24
CA ALA A 55 -12.17 -8.01 -11.24
C ALA A 55 -10.73 -8.37 -11.60
N PHE A 56 -9.93 -8.83 -10.63
CA PHE A 56 -8.54 -9.20 -10.86
C PHE A 56 -8.42 -10.51 -11.63
N GLN A 57 -9.25 -11.50 -11.29
CA GLN A 57 -9.40 -12.71 -12.10
C GLN A 57 -9.75 -12.37 -13.55
N ARG A 58 -10.73 -11.49 -13.75
CA ARG A 58 -11.12 -11.07 -15.10
C ARG A 58 -9.99 -10.31 -15.82
N ALA A 59 -9.19 -9.53 -15.09
CA ALA A 59 -8.06 -8.82 -15.65
C ALA A 59 -6.97 -9.78 -16.13
N HIS A 60 -6.66 -10.81 -15.35
CA HIS A 60 -5.72 -11.87 -15.72
C HIS A 60 -6.20 -12.65 -16.96
N GLU A 61 -7.49 -12.98 -17.05
CA GLU A 61 -8.09 -13.61 -18.25
C GLU A 61 -7.91 -12.77 -19.53
N LEU A 62 -7.89 -11.44 -19.40
CA LEU A 62 -7.71 -10.49 -20.49
C LEU A 62 -6.24 -10.07 -20.71
N GLY A 63 -5.30 -10.63 -19.94
CA GLY A 63 -3.86 -10.34 -20.05
C GLY A 63 -3.44 -8.98 -19.47
N LEU A 64 -4.21 -8.43 -18.54
CA LEU A 64 -3.92 -7.18 -17.85
C LEU A 64 -3.23 -7.45 -16.51
N ALA A 65 -2.21 -6.65 -16.18
CA ALA A 65 -1.63 -6.68 -14.83
C ALA A 65 -2.59 -6.04 -13.80
N THR A 66 -2.45 -6.41 -12.54
CA THR A 66 -3.31 -5.93 -11.45
C THR A 66 -2.51 -5.18 -10.38
N ILE A 67 -3.04 -4.04 -9.93
CA ILE A 67 -2.40 -3.19 -8.92
C ILE A 67 -3.40 -2.92 -7.79
N LEU A 68 -3.08 -3.34 -6.56
CA LEU A 68 -3.98 -3.19 -5.43
C LEU A 68 -3.45 -2.22 -4.38
N TRP A 69 -4.24 -1.21 -4.07
CA TRP A 69 -4.03 -0.34 -2.93
C TRP A 69 -4.65 -0.98 -1.68
N CYS A 70 -3.80 -1.51 -0.79
CA CYS A 70 -4.23 -2.19 0.43
C CYS A 70 -4.32 -1.22 1.60
N TYR A 71 -5.32 -0.34 1.67
CA TYR A 71 -5.37 0.65 2.75
C TYR A 71 -6.13 0.15 3.97
N LEU A 72 -5.54 0.29 5.15
CA LEU A 72 -6.29 0.09 6.39
C LEU A 72 -7.26 1.25 6.62
N ARG A 73 -8.46 0.96 7.11
CA ARG A 73 -9.47 1.93 7.54
C ARG A 73 -10.27 1.40 8.70
N ASN A 74 -9.95 1.85 9.91
CA ASN A 74 -10.76 1.60 11.09
C ASN A 74 -10.45 2.65 12.16
N ASN A 75 -11.48 3.28 12.72
CA ASN A 75 -11.28 4.34 13.72
C ASN A 75 -10.50 3.86 14.95
N ALA A 76 -10.61 2.58 15.31
CA ALA A 76 -9.89 1.99 16.45
C ALA A 76 -8.38 1.92 16.21
N PHE A 77 -7.90 1.95 14.96
CA PHE A 77 -6.47 1.84 14.67
C PHE A 77 -5.71 3.13 14.99
N LYS A 78 -6.43 4.24 15.20
CA LYS A 78 -5.84 5.46 15.73
C LYS A 78 -6.09 5.53 17.23
N THR A 79 -5.03 5.39 18.02
CA THR A 79 -5.09 5.54 19.47
C THR A 79 -4.75 6.98 19.88
N SER A 80 -4.79 7.25 21.19
CA SER A 80 -4.31 8.53 21.74
C SER A 80 -2.81 8.75 21.54
N SER A 81 -2.03 7.68 21.32
CA SER A 81 -0.58 7.75 21.20
C SER A 81 -0.07 7.65 19.76
N LEU A 82 -0.63 6.73 18.97
CA LEU A 82 -0.10 6.39 17.64
C LEU A 82 -1.21 6.06 16.64
N ASP A 83 -0.89 6.23 15.36
CA ASP A 83 -1.71 5.78 14.25
C ASP A 83 -1.19 4.42 13.73
N TYR A 84 -1.92 3.34 14.00
CA TYR A 84 -1.59 1.99 13.55
C TYR A 84 -2.12 1.67 12.15
N HIS A 85 -2.75 2.62 11.43
CA HIS A 85 -3.04 2.43 10.01
C HIS A 85 -1.77 2.28 9.15
N VAL A 86 -0.60 2.61 9.71
CA VAL A 86 0.73 2.46 9.10
C VAL A 86 1.61 1.44 9.84
N ALA A 87 1.01 0.58 10.67
CA ALA A 87 1.74 -0.47 11.37
C ALA A 87 2.20 -1.57 10.40
N ALA A 88 3.47 -1.96 10.48
CA ALA A 88 4.05 -2.97 9.58
C ALA A 88 3.32 -4.32 9.66
N ASP A 89 2.91 -4.75 10.84
CA ASP A 89 2.15 -5.99 11.05
C ASP A 89 0.76 -5.96 10.42
N LEU A 90 -0.02 -4.91 10.66
CA LEU A 90 -1.37 -4.77 10.12
C LEU A 90 -1.36 -4.54 8.60
N THR A 91 -0.47 -3.66 8.13
CA THR A 91 -0.33 -3.39 6.69
C THR A 91 0.22 -4.59 5.95
N GLY A 92 1.15 -5.35 6.56
CA GLY A 92 1.64 -6.63 6.06
C GLY A 92 0.50 -7.63 5.85
N GLN A 93 -0.40 -7.80 6.81
CA GLN A 93 -1.56 -8.67 6.63
C GLN A 93 -2.46 -8.23 5.47
N ALA A 94 -2.73 -6.93 5.34
CA ALA A 94 -3.51 -6.41 4.21
C ALA A 94 -2.82 -6.65 2.86
N ASN A 95 -1.49 -6.54 2.81
CA ASN A 95 -0.71 -6.89 1.63
C ASN A 95 -0.82 -8.38 1.29
N HIS A 96 -0.71 -9.26 2.30
CA HIS A 96 -0.84 -10.71 2.13
C HIS A 96 -2.22 -11.10 1.56
N LEU A 97 -3.29 -10.51 2.10
CA LEU A 97 -4.64 -10.70 1.54
C LEU A 97 -4.72 -10.21 0.10
N GLY A 98 -4.09 -9.08 -0.20
CA GLY A 98 -4.04 -8.52 -1.54
C GLY A 98 -3.38 -9.45 -2.57
N VAL A 99 -2.21 -10.00 -2.27
CA VAL A 99 -1.53 -10.94 -3.18
C VAL A 99 -2.28 -12.27 -3.32
N THR A 100 -3.10 -12.63 -2.31
CA THR A 100 -3.94 -13.84 -2.35
C THR A 100 -5.13 -13.67 -3.32
N ILE A 101 -5.56 -12.44 -3.59
CA ILE A 101 -6.63 -12.12 -4.56
C ILE A 101 -6.06 -11.59 -5.87
N GLU A 102 -4.96 -12.19 -6.32
CA GLU A 102 -4.37 -11.99 -7.64
C GLU A 102 -3.81 -10.59 -7.92
N ALA A 103 -3.38 -9.85 -6.88
CA ALA A 103 -2.62 -8.62 -7.08
C ALA A 103 -1.18 -8.91 -7.54
N ASP A 104 -0.78 -8.43 -8.72
CA ASP A 104 0.60 -8.51 -9.21
C ASP A 104 1.51 -7.51 -8.49
N ILE A 105 0.96 -6.32 -8.20
CA ILE A 105 1.65 -5.26 -7.46
C ILE A 105 0.75 -4.77 -6.31
N ILE A 106 1.31 -4.78 -5.10
CA ILE A 106 0.73 -4.15 -3.93
C ILE A 106 1.25 -2.73 -3.79
N LYS A 107 0.31 -1.80 -3.62
CA LYS A 107 0.56 -0.45 -3.18
C LYS A 107 0.20 -0.34 -1.70
N GLN A 108 1.18 -0.01 -0.86
CA GLN A 108 0.98 0.30 0.56
C GLN A 108 1.52 1.70 0.95
N LYS A 109 1.17 2.21 2.14
CA LYS A 109 1.91 3.31 2.79
C LYS A 109 3.24 2.79 3.33
N LEU A 110 4.25 3.65 3.42
CA LEU A 110 5.48 3.28 4.12
C LEU A 110 5.13 3.07 5.61
N PRO A 111 5.60 1.98 6.25
CA PRO A 111 5.30 1.75 7.65
C PRO A 111 6.13 2.68 8.54
N GLU A 112 5.53 3.14 9.63
CA GLU A 112 6.17 4.05 10.60
C GLU A 112 6.28 3.44 12.00
N ASN A 113 5.50 2.39 12.26
CA ASN A 113 5.48 1.68 13.53
C ASN A 113 5.14 0.19 13.31
N ASN A 114 5.02 -0.55 14.40
CA ASN A 114 4.67 -1.96 14.40
C ASN A 114 3.82 -2.30 15.64
N GLY A 115 3.32 -3.53 15.72
CA GLY A 115 2.62 -4.03 16.91
C GLY A 115 1.17 -3.58 17.02
N GLY A 116 0.54 -3.21 15.89
CA GLY A 116 -0.88 -2.89 15.87
C GLY A 116 -1.75 -4.03 16.38
N TYR A 117 -1.40 -5.29 16.09
CA TYR A 117 -2.13 -6.44 16.65
C TYR A 117 -2.04 -6.50 18.18
N ASN A 118 -0.87 -6.21 18.76
CA ASN A 118 -0.68 -6.27 20.21
C ASN A 118 -1.48 -5.19 20.94
N VAL A 119 -1.59 -4.00 20.34
CA VAL A 119 -2.26 -2.85 20.95
C VAL A 119 -3.77 -2.91 20.78
N LEU A 120 -4.25 -3.46 19.67
CA LEU A 120 -5.68 -3.55 19.36
C LEU A 120 -6.34 -4.80 19.94
N SER A 121 -5.58 -5.85 20.24
CA SER A 121 -6.12 -7.08 20.83
C SER A 121 -6.25 -6.95 22.35
N SER A 122 -7.46 -7.13 22.88
CA SER A 122 -7.71 -7.22 24.33
C SER A 122 -8.16 -8.63 24.74
N LYS A 123 -8.31 -8.89 26.05
CA LYS A 123 -8.86 -10.17 26.54
C LYS A 123 -10.34 -10.32 26.18
N GLU A 124 -11.06 -9.22 26.19
CA GLU A 124 -12.49 -9.12 25.93
C GLU A 124 -12.81 -9.06 24.42
N SER A 125 -11.87 -8.54 23.62
CA SER A 125 -11.96 -8.47 22.16
C SER A 125 -10.62 -8.88 21.53
N PRO A 126 -10.38 -10.20 21.38
CA PRO A 126 -9.15 -10.67 20.74
C PRO A 126 -9.14 -10.27 19.25
N TYR A 127 -8.01 -9.74 18.78
CA TYR A 127 -7.87 -9.24 17.41
C TYR A 127 -6.61 -9.77 16.72
N GLY A 128 -6.80 -10.34 15.52
CA GLY A 128 -5.72 -10.87 14.71
C GLY A 128 -4.98 -12.07 15.31
N LYS A 129 -3.89 -12.46 14.63
CA LYS A 129 -2.98 -13.53 15.06
C LYS A 129 -1.56 -13.09 14.76
N THR A 130 -0.70 -13.14 15.77
CA THR A 130 0.71 -12.75 15.65
C THR A 130 1.57 -13.62 16.57
N ASN A 131 2.88 -13.64 16.33
CA ASN A 131 3.86 -14.33 17.14
C ASN A 131 4.80 -13.31 17.78
N LYS A 132 5.15 -13.49 19.06
CA LYS A 132 6.07 -12.61 19.80
C LYS A 132 7.40 -12.38 19.06
N LYS A 133 7.88 -13.40 18.34
CA LYS A 133 9.13 -13.35 17.57
C LYS A 133 9.15 -12.26 16.50
N ILE A 134 7.99 -11.87 15.95
CA ILE A 134 7.90 -10.78 14.97
C ILE A 134 8.46 -9.48 15.57
N TYR A 135 8.26 -9.26 16.87
CA TYR A 135 8.63 -8.02 17.55
C TYR A 135 9.96 -8.12 18.31
N SER A 136 10.50 -9.32 18.52
CA SER A 136 11.72 -9.54 19.32
C SER A 136 12.89 -10.08 18.53
N GLU A 137 12.67 -10.82 17.44
CA GLU A 137 13.71 -11.56 16.71
C GLU A 137 13.70 -11.27 15.20
N LEU A 138 12.52 -11.08 14.60
CA LEU A 138 12.36 -11.11 13.14
C LEU A 138 12.18 -9.72 12.51
N SER A 139 12.06 -8.67 13.32
CA SER A 139 11.97 -7.28 12.86
C SER A 139 12.52 -6.34 13.93
N SER A 140 12.73 -5.08 13.56
CA SER A 140 13.15 -4.00 14.47
C SER A 140 12.38 -2.72 14.15
N ASP A 141 12.60 -1.68 14.94
CA ASP A 141 12.05 -0.34 14.67
C ASP A 141 12.75 0.38 13.50
N HIS A 142 13.78 -0.23 12.91
CA HIS A 142 14.45 0.35 11.75
C HIS A 142 13.50 0.37 10.54
N PRO A 143 13.32 1.52 9.84
CA PRO A 143 12.33 1.64 8.75
C PRO A 143 12.50 0.62 7.61
N ILE A 144 13.74 0.21 7.34
CA ILE A 144 14.02 -0.84 6.35
C ILE A 144 13.46 -2.19 6.81
N ASP A 145 13.57 -2.53 8.10
CA ASP A 145 13.09 -3.81 8.63
C ASP A 145 11.56 -3.84 8.67
N LEU A 146 10.94 -2.73 9.07
CA LEU A 146 9.47 -2.55 9.01
C LEU A 146 8.96 -2.71 7.57
N THR A 147 9.64 -2.10 6.61
CA THR A 147 9.25 -2.20 5.19
C THR A 147 9.56 -3.59 4.64
N ARG A 148 10.64 -4.24 5.07
CA ARG A 148 10.96 -5.62 4.69
C ARG A 148 9.89 -6.59 5.19
N TYR A 149 9.30 -6.32 6.35
CA TYR A 149 8.15 -7.09 6.83
C TYR A 149 6.94 -6.97 5.90
N GLN A 150 6.65 -5.78 5.34
CA GLN A 150 5.63 -5.63 4.29
C GLN A 150 5.98 -6.44 3.04
N VAL A 151 7.25 -6.39 2.57
CA VAL A 151 7.73 -7.15 1.40
C VAL A 151 7.60 -8.65 1.62
N ALA A 152 7.93 -9.15 2.82
CA ALA A 152 7.80 -10.56 3.17
C ALA A 152 6.36 -11.07 3.01
N ASN A 153 5.38 -10.24 3.37
CA ASN A 153 3.95 -10.54 3.20
C ASN A 153 3.49 -10.52 1.73
N CYS A 154 4.27 -9.96 0.81
CA CYS A 154 4.09 -10.07 -0.64
C CYS A 154 4.84 -11.29 -1.22
N TYR A 155 4.75 -12.44 -0.54
CA TYR A 155 5.48 -13.68 -0.86
C TYR A 155 6.98 -13.44 -1.06
N MET A 156 7.63 -12.82 -0.06
CA MET A 156 9.07 -12.49 -0.10
C MET A 156 9.47 -11.62 -1.29
N GLY A 157 8.56 -10.74 -1.73
CA GLY A 157 8.78 -9.83 -2.85
C GLY A 157 8.52 -10.44 -4.24
N ARG A 158 8.00 -11.68 -4.32
CA ARG A 158 7.55 -12.26 -5.60
C ARG A 158 6.46 -11.39 -6.24
N GLN A 159 5.54 -10.89 -5.43
CA GLN A 159 4.58 -9.86 -5.83
C GLN A 159 5.15 -8.52 -5.42
N GLY A 160 5.09 -7.56 -6.32
CA GLY A 160 5.77 -6.29 -6.13
C GLY A 160 5.21 -5.47 -4.99
N LEU A 161 6.07 -4.88 -4.16
CA LEU A 161 5.65 -3.85 -3.22
C LEU A 161 6.12 -2.48 -3.70
N ILE A 162 5.16 -1.57 -3.91
CA ILE A 162 5.42 -0.15 -4.07
C ILE A 162 4.86 0.65 -2.89
N ASN A 163 5.61 1.62 -2.39
CA ASN A 163 5.12 2.53 -1.35
C ASN A 163 4.64 3.86 -1.95
N SER A 164 3.71 4.55 -1.28
CA SER A 164 3.40 5.94 -1.66
C SER A 164 4.56 6.88 -1.33
N GLY A 165 4.76 7.90 -2.17
CA GLY A 165 5.70 8.99 -1.88
C GLY A 165 5.32 9.92 -0.70
N GLY A 166 4.24 9.64 0.03
CA GLY A 166 3.77 10.47 1.16
C GLY A 166 2.83 11.63 0.77
N ALA A 167 2.35 12.37 1.77
CA ALA A 167 1.64 13.63 1.55
C ALA A 167 2.63 14.74 1.17
N SER A 168 2.16 15.77 0.46
CA SER A 168 3.00 16.92 0.12
C SER A 168 3.27 17.79 1.34
N GLY A 169 4.52 18.22 1.53
CA GLY A 169 4.97 19.12 2.58
C GLY A 169 6.25 19.87 2.19
N ASP A 170 6.87 20.53 3.18
CA ASP A 170 7.99 21.45 2.95
C ASP A 170 9.28 20.75 2.49
N ASN A 171 9.48 19.48 2.84
CA ASN A 171 10.71 18.71 2.58
C ASN A 171 10.53 17.56 1.56
N ASP A 172 9.61 17.73 0.61
CA ASP A 172 9.16 16.64 -0.27
C ASP A 172 10.24 15.91 -1.06
N PHE A 173 11.30 16.60 -1.50
CA PHE A 173 12.41 15.96 -2.22
C PHE A 173 13.17 15.00 -1.32
N ALA A 174 13.57 15.44 -0.12
CA ALA A 174 14.31 14.62 0.83
C ALA A 174 13.46 13.44 1.32
N GLU A 175 12.17 13.67 1.56
CA GLU A 175 11.23 12.62 1.95
C GLU A 175 11.00 11.59 0.84
N ALA A 176 10.89 12.04 -0.41
CA ALA A 176 10.75 11.15 -1.57
C ALA A 176 12.00 10.27 -1.74
N VAL A 177 13.20 10.86 -1.65
CA VAL A 177 14.47 10.13 -1.66
C VAL A 177 14.52 9.12 -0.52
N ARG A 178 14.24 9.55 0.72
CA ARG A 178 14.26 8.68 1.90
C ARG A 178 13.31 7.50 1.73
N THR A 179 12.09 7.75 1.24
CA THR A 179 11.09 6.70 1.00
C THR A 179 11.54 5.74 -0.09
N ALA A 180 12.10 6.24 -1.19
CA ALA A 180 12.65 5.42 -2.27
C ALA A 180 13.82 4.55 -1.79
N VAL A 181 14.74 5.12 -1.00
CA VAL A 181 15.87 4.39 -0.43
C VAL A 181 15.37 3.29 0.50
N ILE A 182 14.46 3.59 1.43
CA ILE A 182 13.91 2.60 2.36
C ILE A 182 13.20 1.47 1.61
N ASN A 183 12.32 1.79 0.65
CA ASN A 183 11.61 0.80 -0.14
C ASN A 183 12.58 -0.11 -0.91
N LYS A 184 13.53 0.48 -1.65
CA LYS A 184 14.52 -0.28 -2.42
C LYS A 184 15.40 -1.15 -1.52
N ARG A 185 15.90 -0.60 -0.41
CA ARG A 185 16.73 -1.34 0.54
C ARG A 185 15.98 -2.49 1.21
N ALA A 186 14.68 -2.35 1.41
CA ALA A 186 13.82 -3.42 1.95
C ALA A 186 13.48 -4.52 0.94
N GLY A 187 13.82 -4.35 -0.35
CA GLY A 187 13.44 -5.27 -1.43
C GLY A 187 12.13 -4.92 -2.14
N GLY A 188 11.57 -3.72 -1.89
CA GLY A 188 10.49 -3.16 -2.70
C GLY A 188 10.96 -2.73 -4.09
N MET A 189 10.01 -2.51 -5.00
CA MET A 189 10.30 -2.31 -6.42
C MET A 189 9.99 -0.90 -6.96
N GLY A 190 9.50 0.01 -6.11
CA GLY A 190 9.09 1.30 -6.63
C GLY A 190 8.32 2.18 -5.66
N LEU A 191 8.10 3.40 -6.11
CA LEU A 191 7.15 4.34 -5.51
C LEU A 191 6.05 4.65 -6.51
N ILE A 192 4.88 4.99 -5.98
CA ILE A 192 3.83 5.68 -6.75
C ILE A 192 3.60 7.07 -6.18
N SER A 193 3.69 8.08 -7.04
CA SER A 193 3.56 9.49 -6.68
C SER A 193 2.39 10.13 -7.40
N GLY A 194 1.48 10.71 -6.63
CA GLY A 194 0.33 11.47 -7.14
C GLY A 194 0.48 12.94 -6.76
N ARG A 195 -0.28 13.37 -5.75
CA ARG A 195 -0.29 14.76 -5.25
C ARG A 195 1.11 15.38 -5.05
N LYS A 196 2.06 14.61 -4.52
CA LYS A 196 3.44 15.07 -4.27
C LYS A 196 4.14 15.56 -5.55
N ALA A 197 3.90 14.91 -6.70
CA ALA A 197 4.45 15.33 -7.99
C ALA A 197 3.56 16.36 -8.71
N PHE A 198 2.24 16.16 -8.70
CA PHE A 198 1.32 16.89 -9.60
C PHE A 198 0.70 18.16 -8.99
N GLN A 199 0.83 18.41 -7.69
CA GLN A 199 0.39 19.68 -7.07
C GLN A 199 1.52 20.73 -7.02
N ARG A 200 2.57 20.55 -7.83
CA ARG A 200 3.75 21.41 -7.88
C ARG A 200 3.88 22.03 -9.27
N PRO A 201 4.69 23.10 -9.42
CA PRO A 201 5.15 23.54 -10.73
C PRO A 201 5.74 22.38 -11.54
N MET A 202 5.51 22.39 -12.87
CA MET A 202 5.83 21.26 -13.75
C MET A 202 7.30 20.83 -13.66
N ASP A 203 8.21 21.80 -13.65
CA ASP A 203 9.65 21.58 -13.50
C ASP A 203 10.00 20.88 -12.18
N GLN A 204 9.37 21.28 -11.08
CA GLN A 204 9.57 20.66 -9.76
C GLN A 204 8.98 19.25 -9.70
N GLY A 205 7.80 19.03 -10.30
CA GLY A 205 7.17 17.71 -10.39
C GLY A 205 8.03 16.72 -11.18
N ILE A 206 8.56 17.14 -12.34
CA ILE A 206 9.50 16.35 -13.15
C ILE A 206 10.76 16.04 -12.33
N LYS A 207 11.35 17.07 -11.70
CA LYS A 207 12.56 16.90 -10.88
C LYS A 207 12.33 15.88 -9.76
N LEU A 208 11.17 15.92 -9.10
CA LEU A 208 10.82 14.97 -8.04
C LEU A 208 10.77 13.53 -8.57
N LEU A 209 10.11 13.32 -9.72
CA LEU A 209 10.02 11.99 -10.33
C LEU A 209 11.39 11.46 -10.75
N ASN A 210 12.23 12.29 -11.38
CA ASN A 210 13.60 11.91 -11.74
C ASN A 210 14.43 11.57 -10.50
N THR A 211 14.29 12.35 -9.43
CA THR A 211 14.99 12.10 -8.15
C THR A 211 14.63 10.73 -7.57
N ILE A 212 13.36 10.30 -7.67
CA ILE A 212 12.94 8.97 -7.26
C ILE A 212 13.56 7.90 -8.18
N GLN A 213 13.51 8.11 -9.50
CA GLN A 213 14.10 7.18 -10.47
C GLN A 213 15.61 6.99 -10.26
N ASP A 214 16.33 8.06 -9.96
CA ASP A 214 17.77 8.04 -9.69
C ASP A 214 18.11 7.12 -8.52
N VAL A 215 17.27 7.05 -7.48
CA VAL A 215 17.46 6.09 -6.38
C VAL A 215 17.37 4.65 -6.86
N TYR A 216 16.42 4.32 -7.74
CA TYR A 216 16.26 2.97 -8.29
C TYR A 216 17.36 2.61 -9.30
N LEU A 217 17.86 3.59 -10.04
CA LEU A 217 19.00 3.44 -10.97
C LEU A 217 20.36 3.42 -10.25
N CYS A 218 20.46 4.00 -9.05
CA CYS A 218 21.71 4.05 -8.29
C CYS A 218 22.14 2.67 -7.79
N LYS A 219 23.30 2.20 -8.28
CA LYS A 219 23.85 0.86 -7.96
C LYS A 219 24.30 0.73 -6.50
N ASP A 220 24.62 1.85 -5.84
CA ASP A 220 25.07 1.86 -4.45
C ASP A 220 23.92 1.64 -3.45
N VAL A 221 22.67 1.90 -3.87
CA VAL A 221 21.49 1.59 -3.06
C VAL A 221 21.07 0.14 -3.36
N THR A 222 21.64 -0.80 -2.61
CA THR A 222 21.32 -2.24 -2.73
C THR A 222 20.21 -2.66 -1.76
N VAL A 223 19.70 -3.88 -1.93
CA VAL A 223 18.92 -4.54 -0.87
C VAL A 223 19.81 -4.69 0.38
N ALA A 224 19.23 -4.49 1.57
CA ALA A 224 19.89 -4.64 2.87
C ALA A 224 19.55 -5.97 3.52
#